data_AF-A0AAD9PLV7-F1
#
_entry.id   AF-A0AAD9PLV7-F1
#
_cell.length_a   1.000
_cell.length_b   1.000
_cell.length_c   1.000
_cell.angle_alpha   90.00
_cell.angle_beta   90.00
_cell.angle_gamma   90.00
#
_symmetry.space_group_name_H-M   'P 1'
#
loop_
_entity.id
_entity.type
_entity.pdbx_description
1 polymer ?
#
loop_
_entity_poly.entity_id
_entity_poly.type
_entity_poly.pdbx_seq_one_letter_code
_entity_poly.pdbx_strand_id
1 'polypeptide(L)'
;MIEFSNAKVEGEASISIRKRKKIFYYDLTLTTDIKATKENPDSDSEATKATGTVKTLNLNSTDLENDGEVELEIKITNSESDKNTSTLLNSECCKKEIKKIITSFIQDFRQR
;
A
#
# COMPACT_ATOMS: atom_id res chain seq x y z
N MET A 1 -11.10 8.59 -9.48
CA MET A 1 -11.21 8.06 -8.10
C MET A 1 -10.33 6.82 -7.95
N ILE A 2 -9.62 6.66 -6.84
CA ILE A 2 -8.86 5.44 -6.50
C ILE A 2 -9.46 4.88 -5.22
N GLU A 3 -9.72 3.57 -5.21
CA GLU A 3 -10.33 2.83 -4.11
C GLU A 3 -9.42 1.66 -3.72
N PHE A 4 -9.38 1.36 -2.43
CA PHE A 4 -8.67 0.20 -1.88
C PHE A 4 -9.68 -0.69 -1.14
N SER A 5 -9.55 -2.01 -1.29
CA SER A 5 -10.47 -2.98 -0.69
C SER A 5 -9.78 -4.30 -0.38
N ASN A 6 -10.42 -5.15 0.42
CA ASN A 6 -9.94 -6.50 0.75
C ASN A 6 -8.52 -6.51 1.35
N ALA A 7 -8.22 -5.54 2.22
CA ALA A 7 -6.94 -5.47 2.90
C ALA A 7 -6.71 -6.72 3.75
N LYS A 8 -5.56 -7.36 3.55
CA LYS A 8 -5.09 -8.53 4.27
C LYS A 8 -3.71 -8.23 4.84
N VAL A 9 -3.55 -8.43 6.15
CA VAL A 9 -2.27 -8.32 6.84
C VAL A 9 -1.90 -9.69 7.38
N GLU A 10 -0.71 -10.15 7.04
CA GLU A 10 -0.15 -11.42 7.50
C GLU A 10 1.23 -11.18 8.11
N GLY A 11 1.66 -12.07 9.00
CA GLY A 11 2.97 -12.01 9.63
C GLY A 11 2.89 -11.86 11.15
N GLU A 12 3.98 -11.39 11.73
CA GLU A 12 4.16 -11.35 13.17
C GLU A 12 4.51 -9.93 13.63
N ALA A 13 3.96 -9.54 14.78
CA ALA A 13 4.32 -8.31 15.45
C ALA A 13 4.37 -8.54 16.96
N SER A 14 5.41 -8.05 17.61
CA SER A 14 5.58 -8.16 19.04
C SER A 14 6.21 -6.91 19.64
N ILE A 15 5.86 -6.65 20.89
CA ILE A 15 6.45 -5.60 21.71
C ILE A 15 6.94 -6.28 22.99
N SER A 16 8.22 -6.10 23.31
CA SER A 16 8.81 -6.61 24.56
C SER A 16 9.58 -5.52 25.29
N ILE A 17 9.77 -5.69 26.60
CA ILE A 17 10.57 -4.75 27.41
C ILE A 17 11.80 -5.50 27.90
N ARG A 18 12.98 -5.02 27.50
CA ARG A 18 14.27 -5.59 27.94
C ARG A 18 15.15 -4.46 28.45
N LYS A 19 15.69 -4.61 29.66
CA LYS A 19 16.56 -3.59 30.31
C LYS A 19 15.94 -2.18 30.28
N ARG A 20 14.64 -2.07 30.59
CA ARG A 20 13.84 -0.82 30.55
C ARG A 20 13.72 -0.15 29.18
N LYS A 21 14.08 -0.84 28.09
CA LYS A 21 13.84 -0.37 26.72
C LYS A 21 12.73 -1.19 26.08
N LYS A 22 11.83 -0.52 25.35
CA LYS A 22 10.88 -1.18 24.45
C LYS A 22 11.64 -1.71 23.24
N ILE A 23 11.37 -2.95 22.87
CA ILE A 23 11.85 -3.59 21.64
C ILE A 23 10.61 -3.88 20.81
N PHE A 24 10.56 -3.29 19.62
CA PHE A 24 9.52 -3.52 18.63
C PHE A 24 10.08 -4.49 17.61
N TYR A 25 9.34 -5.55 17.33
CA TYR A 25 9.63 -6.45 16.24
C TYR A 25 8.38 -6.59 15.39
N TYR A 26 8.54 -6.47 14.10
CA TYR A 26 7.48 -6.78 13.15
C TYR A 26 8.10 -7.31 11.86
N ASP A 27 7.41 -8.28 11.28
CA ASP A 27 7.63 -8.78 9.94
C ASP A 27 6.26 -9.04 9.33
N LEU A 28 5.81 -8.11 8.50
CA LEU A 28 4.44 -8.04 8.03
C LEU A 28 4.40 -8.04 6.50
N THR A 29 3.33 -8.61 5.96
CA THR A 29 2.94 -8.48 4.56
C THR A 29 1.54 -7.91 4.51
N LEU A 30 1.41 -6.71 3.95
CA LEU A 30 0.13 -6.10 3.61
C LEU A 30 -0.16 -6.36 2.12
N THR A 31 -1.35 -6.89 1.85
CA THR A 31 -1.90 -7.01 0.50
C THR A 31 -3.26 -6.34 0.45
N THR A 32 -3.56 -5.59 -0.61
CA THR A 32 -4.88 -4.98 -0.80
C THR A 32 -5.22 -4.91 -2.28
N ASP A 33 -6.49 -5.03 -2.61
CA ASP A 33 -6.98 -4.73 -3.95
C ASP A 33 -7.01 -3.21 -4.15
N ILE A 34 -6.73 -2.76 -5.37
CA ILE A 34 -6.77 -1.36 -5.78
C ILE A 34 -7.61 -1.23 -7.06
N LYS A 35 -8.43 -0.19 -7.12
CA LYS A 35 -9.28 0.12 -8.27
C LYS A 35 -9.20 1.60 -8.59
N ALA A 36 -8.90 1.94 -9.84
CA ALA A 36 -9.02 3.29 -10.36
C ALA A 36 -10.23 3.38 -11.29
N THR A 37 -11.07 4.39 -11.08
CA THR A 37 -12.21 4.71 -11.94
C THR A 37 -12.06 6.13 -12.44
N LYS A 38 -12.18 6.33 -13.76
CA LYS A 38 -12.23 7.65 -14.38
C LYS A 38 -13.62 7.83 -15.00
N GLU A 39 -14.35 8.80 -14.46
CA GLU A 39 -15.64 9.21 -15.01
C GLU A 39 -15.38 10.11 -16.23
N ASN A 40 -16.05 9.83 -17.33
CA ASN A 40 -16.02 10.69 -18.51
C ASN A 40 -17.32 11.50 -18.53
N PRO A 41 -17.27 12.81 -18.23
CA PRO A 41 -18.48 13.64 -18.14
C PRO A 41 -19.15 13.91 -19.51
N ASP A 42 -18.42 13.72 -20.61
CA ASP A 42 -18.86 14.10 -21.97
C ASP A 42 -19.37 12.94 -22.85
N SER A 43 -19.49 11.72 -22.31
CA SER A 43 -19.89 10.54 -23.10
C SER A 43 -20.90 9.68 -22.34
N ASP A 44 -21.94 9.20 -23.04
CA ASP A 44 -22.81 8.08 -22.62
C ASP A 44 -22.06 6.74 -22.46
N SER A 45 -20.73 6.77 -22.47
CA SER A 45 -19.85 5.61 -22.35
C SER A 45 -19.58 5.24 -20.90
N GLU A 46 -19.51 3.95 -20.63
CA GLU A 46 -19.19 3.39 -19.32
C GLU A 46 -17.86 3.96 -18.79
N ALA A 47 -17.81 4.23 -17.47
CA ALA A 47 -16.61 4.73 -16.80
C ALA A 47 -15.42 3.76 -17.01
N THR A 48 -14.24 4.29 -17.33
CA THR A 48 -13.05 3.45 -17.51
C THR A 48 -12.51 3.01 -16.16
N LYS A 49 -12.16 1.73 -16.07
CA LYS A 49 -11.72 1.07 -14.84
C LYS A 49 -10.39 0.36 -15.04
N ALA A 50 -9.53 0.49 -14.05
CA ALA A 50 -8.35 -0.36 -13.90
C ALA A 50 -8.36 -0.97 -12.49
N THR A 51 -8.05 -2.25 -12.39
CA THR A 51 -7.96 -2.96 -11.10
C THR A 51 -6.62 -3.65 -10.97
N GLY A 52 -6.16 -3.78 -9.74
CA GLY A 52 -4.91 -4.44 -9.42
C GLY A 52 -4.84 -4.86 -7.97
N THR A 53 -3.65 -5.29 -7.58
CA THR A 53 -3.30 -5.64 -6.21
C THR A 53 -2.02 -4.91 -5.83
N VAL A 54 -1.98 -4.38 -4.61
CA VAL A 54 -0.80 -3.79 -3.99
C VAL A 54 -0.29 -4.74 -2.92
N LYS A 55 1.03 -4.97 -2.89
CA LYS A 55 1.69 -5.79 -1.88
C LYS A 55 2.94 -5.08 -1.35
N THR A 56 3.14 -5.08 -0.03
CA THR A 56 4.40 -4.63 0.58
C THR A 56 5.49 -5.70 0.43
N LEU A 57 6.70 -5.30 0.08
CA LEU A 57 7.83 -6.22 -0.09
C LEU A 57 8.71 -6.34 1.15
N ASN A 58 8.86 -5.26 1.92
CA ASN A 58 9.87 -5.16 2.99
C ASN A 58 9.33 -4.46 4.25
N LEU A 59 8.12 -4.84 4.69
CA LEU A 59 7.53 -4.26 5.91
C LEU A 59 8.03 -5.01 7.16
N ASN A 60 9.32 -4.86 7.48
CA ASN A 60 9.94 -5.42 8.68
C ASN A 60 10.71 -4.38 9.51
N SER A 61 10.96 -4.67 10.78
CA SER A 61 11.61 -3.74 11.72
C SER A 61 13.05 -3.43 11.36
N THR A 62 13.78 -4.34 10.73
CA THR A 62 15.20 -4.17 10.41
C THR A 62 15.42 -3.20 9.26
N ASP A 63 14.66 -3.35 8.18
CA ASP A 63 14.83 -2.54 6.98
C ASP A 63 14.44 -1.09 7.24
N LEU A 64 13.35 -0.86 7.99
CA LEU A 64 12.84 0.47 8.31
C LEU A 64 13.60 1.20 9.43
N GLU A 65 14.46 0.50 10.19
CA GLU A 65 15.37 1.12 11.16
C GLU A 65 16.67 1.63 10.51
N ASN A 66 17.05 1.08 9.35
CA ASN A 66 18.27 1.45 8.62
C ASN A 66 17.98 2.45 7.48
N ASP A 67 17.10 3.42 7.72
CA ASP A 67 16.63 4.39 6.71
C ASP A 67 15.98 3.76 5.46
N GLY A 68 15.59 2.48 5.52
CA GLY A 68 14.91 1.81 4.42
C GLY A 68 13.53 2.42 4.16
N GLU A 69 13.15 2.50 2.88
CA GLU A 69 11.81 2.88 2.49
C GLU A 69 10.89 1.67 2.37
N VAL A 70 9.59 1.89 2.61
CA VAL A 70 8.56 0.89 2.26
C VAL A 70 8.58 0.70 0.75
N GLU A 71 8.84 -0.53 0.33
CA GLU A 71 8.77 -0.99 -1.05
C GLU A 71 7.41 -1.63 -1.32
N LEU A 72 6.85 -1.29 -2.49
CA LEU A 72 5.54 -1.73 -2.92
C LEU A 72 5.65 -2.40 -4.29
N GLU A 73 4.99 -3.53 -4.44
CA GLU A 73 4.69 -4.14 -5.71
C GLU A 73 3.23 -3.85 -6.07
N ILE A 74 2.99 -3.27 -7.25
CA ILE A 74 1.65 -3.05 -7.79
C ILE A 74 1.49 -3.92 -9.03
N LYS A 75 0.52 -4.83 -9.01
CA LYS A 75 0.18 -5.73 -10.11
C LYS A 75 -1.19 -5.36 -10.66
N ILE A 76 -1.26 -4.93 -11.91
CA ILE A 76 -2.52 -4.59 -12.58
C ILE A 76 -3.08 -5.85 -13.22
N THR A 77 -4.31 -6.22 -12.86
CA THR A 77 -4.97 -7.48 -13.28
C THR A 77 -5.97 -7.26 -14.41
N ASN A 78 -6.61 -6.11 -14.47
CA ASN A 78 -7.54 -5.75 -15.55
C ASN A 78 -7.43 -4.26 -15.86
N SER A 79 -7.38 -3.92 -17.14
CA SER A 79 -7.52 -2.54 -17.61
C SER A 79 -8.51 -2.52 -18.76
N GLU A 80 -9.70 -2.02 -18.50
CA GLU A 80 -10.70 -1.80 -19.54
C GLU A 80 -10.29 -0.55 -20.32
N SER A 81 -9.57 -0.77 -21.42
CA SER A 81 -9.35 0.15 -22.56
C SER A 81 -8.49 1.43 -22.38
N ASP A 82 -8.31 2.01 -21.19
CA ASP A 82 -7.54 3.26 -21.05
C ASP A 82 -6.15 3.06 -20.40
N LYS A 83 -5.09 3.18 -21.22
CA LYS A 83 -3.68 3.19 -20.78
C LYS A 83 -3.41 4.24 -19.70
N ASN A 84 -4.18 5.33 -19.66
CA ASN A 84 -3.98 6.39 -18.66
C ASN A 84 -4.44 6.00 -17.25
N THR A 85 -5.42 5.10 -17.16
CA THR A 85 -5.98 4.68 -15.86
C THR A 85 -5.10 3.62 -15.20
N SER A 86 -4.47 2.76 -16.00
CA SER A 86 -3.44 1.83 -15.52
C SER A 86 -2.12 2.53 -15.19
N THR A 87 -1.71 3.56 -15.95
CA THR A 87 -0.53 4.37 -15.58
C THR A 87 -0.75 5.14 -14.28
N LEU A 88 -1.99 5.57 -13.99
CA LEU A 88 -2.32 6.20 -12.71
C LEU A 88 -2.07 5.25 -11.52
N LEU A 89 -2.45 3.98 -11.61
CA LEU A 89 -2.20 3.02 -10.53
C LEU A 89 -0.70 2.77 -10.28
N ASN A 90 0.10 2.80 -11.35
CA ASN A 90 1.55 2.67 -11.25
C ASN A 90 2.29 3.99 -11.02
N SER A 91 1.56 5.11 -10.94
CA SER A 91 2.16 6.42 -10.79
C SER A 91 2.85 6.58 -9.44
N GLU A 92 3.90 7.40 -9.42
CA GLU A 92 4.64 7.70 -8.20
C GLU A 92 3.78 8.40 -7.14
N CYS A 93 2.74 9.16 -7.55
CA CYS A 93 1.84 9.78 -6.58
C CYS A 93 0.99 8.73 -5.83
N CYS A 94 0.49 7.70 -6.53
CA CYS A 94 -0.28 6.63 -5.91
C CYS A 94 0.58 5.84 -4.90
N LYS A 95 1.79 5.44 -5.32
CA LYS A 95 2.75 4.76 -4.45
C LYS A 95 3.09 5.60 -3.22
N LYS A 96 3.33 6.90 -3.39
CA LYS A 96 3.70 7.81 -2.29
C LYS A 96 2.62 7.91 -1.22
N GLU A 97 1.35 7.99 -1.60
CA GLU A 97 0.24 8.02 -0.63
C GLU A 97 0.12 6.70 0.13
N ILE A 98 0.25 5.55 -0.55
CA ILE A 98 0.24 4.24 0.10
C ILE A 98 1.41 4.12 1.10
N LYS A 99 2.62 4.47 0.66
CA LYS A 99 3.81 4.48 1.53
C LYS A 99 3.57 5.35 2.76
N LYS A 100 3.01 6.55 2.60
CA LYS A 100 2.73 7.47 3.70
C LYS A 100 1.79 6.86 4.74
N ILE A 101 0.70 6.21 4.31
CA ILE A 101 -0.24 5.54 5.22
C ILE A 101 0.46 4.44 6.02
N ILE A 102 1.26 3.60 5.35
CA ILE A 102 2.00 2.51 5.99
C ILE A 102 3.04 3.06 6.97
N THR A 103 3.78 4.11 6.59
CA THR A 103 4.75 4.78 7.47
C THR A 103 4.07 5.36 8.71
N SER A 104 2.91 6.02 8.56
CA SER A 104 2.15 6.52 9.70
C SER A 104 1.69 5.39 10.63
N PHE A 105 1.22 4.27 10.09
CA PHE A 105 0.88 3.09 10.90
C PHE A 105 2.07 2.57 11.72
N ILE A 106 3.26 2.46 11.12
CA ILE A 106 4.48 2.02 11.83
C ILE A 106 4.84 3.01 12.95
N GLN A 107 4.74 4.32 12.69
CA GLN A 107 5.01 5.36 13.67
C GLN A 107 4.04 5.27 14.86
N ASP A 108 2.75 5.07 14.60
CA ASP A 108 1.74 4.89 15.63
C ASP A 108 1.96 3.61 16.43
N PHE A 109 2.35 2.52 15.76
CA PHE A 109 2.66 1.24 16.43
C PHE A 109 3.82 1.38 17.42
N ARG A 110 4.86 2.15 17.06
CA ARG A 110 6.01 2.45 17.95
C ARG A 110 5.66 3.30 19.17
N GLN A 111 4.55 4.04 19.14
CA GLN A 111 4.12 4.89 20.26
C GLN A 111 3.31 4.13 21.31
N ARG A 112 2.77 2.95 20.97
CA ARG A 112 2.02 2.09 21.91
C ARG A 112 2.96 1.35 22.85
#